data_AF-A0A853F2Q5-F1
#
_entry.id   AF-A0A853F2Q5-F1
#
_cell.length_a   1.000
_cell.length_b   1.000
_cell.length_c   1.000
_cell.angle_alpha   90.00
_cell.angle_beta   90.00
_cell.angle_gamma   90.00
#
_symmetry.space_group_name_H-M   'P 1'
#
loop_
_entity.id
_entity.type
_entity.pdbx_description
1 polymer ?
#
loop_
_entity_poly.entity_id
_entity_poly.type
_entity_poly.pdbx_seq_one_letter_code
_entity_poly.pdbx_strand_id
1 'polypeptide(L)'
;MEKISINPNRLNWCLEEANTSMDSFLSEINFAKSTIEKAMQKQAVLTIGQLEKIAKYFDKSLLFFIEHNDVVEEKIHSLQFRTISNQYPIHSKKLRKFIKNVENQRKVYLNLLNDLTTPASQQWQELELDVNNIKRSCSETREWLGLKENYKFDDLRNAVEDKGVMVIVSNGYNGSANCKRKLLTI
;
A
#
# COMPACT_ATOMS: atom_id res chain seq x y z
N MET A 1 17.76 14.18 29.00
CA MET A 1 16.96 13.83 27.81
C MET A 1 15.49 13.90 28.20
N GLU A 2 14.70 14.61 27.41
CA GLU A 2 13.25 14.71 27.61
C GLU A 2 12.60 13.34 27.33
N LYS A 3 11.68 12.93 28.20
CA LYS A 3 10.94 11.68 28.06
C LYS A 3 9.53 11.98 27.57
N ILE A 4 9.05 11.18 26.64
CA ILE A 4 7.79 11.38 25.94
C ILE A 4 6.83 10.26 26.32
N SER A 5 5.57 10.63 26.54
CA SER A 5 4.46 9.69 26.68
C SER A 5 3.80 9.45 25.33
N ILE A 6 3.36 8.22 25.08
CA ILE A 6 2.67 7.84 23.85
C ILE A 6 1.22 7.50 24.14
N ASN A 7 0.39 7.52 23.09
CA ASN A 7 -0.95 7.00 23.12
C ASN A 7 -0.95 5.46 22.94
N PRO A 8 -1.29 4.68 24.00
CA PRO A 8 -1.26 3.22 23.95
C PRO A 8 -2.26 2.64 22.93
N ASN A 9 -3.42 3.29 22.75
CA ASN A 9 -4.44 2.83 21.81
C ASN A 9 -3.91 2.85 20.38
N ARG A 10 -3.09 3.86 20.04
CA ARG A 10 -2.49 3.98 18.71
C ARG A 10 -1.39 2.94 18.46
N LEU A 11 -0.62 2.61 19.49
CA LEU A 11 0.36 1.53 19.40
C LEU A 11 -0.32 0.18 19.22
N ASN A 12 -1.38 -0.11 19.99
CA ASN A 12 -2.18 -1.32 19.84
C ASN A 12 -2.81 -1.42 18.45
N TRP A 13 -3.40 -0.33 17.96
CA TRP A 13 -3.95 -0.27 16.61
C TRP A 13 -2.89 -0.58 15.55
N CYS A 14 -1.65 -0.09 15.71
CA CYS A 14 -0.55 -0.44 14.80
C CYS A 14 -0.13 -1.92 14.86
N LEU A 15 -0.23 -2.56 16.03
CA LEU A 15 0.05 -4.00 16.19
C LEU A 15 -1.02 -4.86 15.53
N GLU A 16 -2.29 -4.51 15.73
CA GLU A 16 -3.44 -5.14 15.06
C GLU A 16 -3.36 -4.96 13.55
N GLU A 17 -3.11 -3.73 13.09
CA GLU A 17 -2.90 -3.43 11.68
C GLU A 17 -1.76 -4.29 11.12
N ALA A 18 -0.60 -4.33 11.77
CA ALA A 18 0.55 -5.09 11.32
C ALA A 18 0.42 -6.62 11.50
N ASN A 19 -0.69 -7.11 12.07
CA ASN A 19 -0.89 -8.51 12.48
C ASN A 19 0.34 -9.08 13.21
N THR A 20 0.90 -8.30 14.13
CA THR A 20 2.15 -8.59 14.84
C THR A 20 1.90 -8.56 16.34
N SER A 21 2.48 -9.51 17.08
CA SER A 21 2.39 -9.51 18.54
C SER A 21 3.35 -8.51 19.17
N MET A 22 3.01 -8.03 20.38
CA MET A 22 3.87 -7.11 21.14
C MET A 22 5.28 -7.69 21.34
N ASP A 23 5.40 -8.98 21.67
CA ASP A 23 6.70 -9.61 21.91
C ASP A 23 7.55 -9.70 20.62
N SER A 24 6.91 -9.99 19.47
CA SER A 24 7.59 -10.00 18.17
C SER A 24 8.04 -8.60 17.74
N PHE A 25 7.24 -7.58 18.03
CA PHE A 25 7.61 -6.18 17.79
C PHE A 25 8.82 -5.78 18.64
N LEU A 26 8.79 -6.08 19.95
CA LEU A 26 9.84 -5.74 20.90
C LEU A 26 11.19 -6.38 20.55
N SER A 27 11.18 -7.63 20.10
CA SER A 27 12.40 -8.34 19.69
C SER A 27 13.02 -7.72 18.43
N GLU A 28 12.20 -7.31 17.47
CA GLU A 28 12.67 -6.67 16.22
C GLU A 28 13.27 -5.28 16.46
N ILE A 29 12.72 -4.48 17.38
CA ILE A 29 13.24 -3.13 17.69
C ILE A 29 14.30 -3.12 18.81
N ASN A 30 14.52 -4.28 19.45
CA ASN A 30 15.40 -4.48 20.61
C ASN A 30 15.06 -3.56 21.79
N PHE A 31 13.79 -3.57 22.23
CA PHE A 31 13.31 -2.77 23.36
C PHE A 31 13.09 -3.63 24.61
N ALA A 32 13.40 -3.07 25.78
CA ALA A 32 13.07 -3.69 27.05
C ALA A 32 11.55 -3.70 27.27
N LYS A 33 10.99 -4.88 27.55
CA LYS A 33 9.54 -5.07 27.79
C LYS A 33 9.00 -4.13 28.86
N SER A 34 9.73 -3.97 29.96
CA SER A 34 9.40 -3.06 31.07
C SER A 34 9.28 -1.59 30.66
N THR A 35 9.98 -1.17 29.60
CA THR A 35 9.89 0.21 29.10
C THR A 35 8.60 0.42 28.33
N ILE A 36 8.20 -0.54 27.48
CA ILE A 36 6.95 -0.44 26.74
C ILE A 36 5.74 -0.65 27.66
N GLU A 37 5.80 -1.53 28.65
CA GLU A 37 4.73 -1.67 29.65
C GLU A 37 4.45 -0.34 30.37
N LYS A 38 5.49 0.41 30.75
CA LYS A 38 5.33 1.75 31.33
C LYS A 38 4.79 2.76 30.32
N ALA A 39 5.21 2.68 29.07
CA ALA A 39 4.68 3.53 28.00
C ALA A 39 3.18 3.25 27.75
N MET A 40 2.75 1.99 27.84
CA MET A 40 1.35 1.56 27.75
C MET A 40 0.50 2.09 28.92
N GLN A 41 1.13 2.36 30.07
CA GLN A 41 0.51 3.04 31.21
C GLN A 41 0.52 4.58 31.07
N LYS A 42 0.76 5.11 29.87
CA LYS A 42 0.86 6.55 29.55
C LYS A 42 1.98 7.28 30.33
N GLN A 43 2.98 6.55 30.82
CA GLN A 43 4.13 7.15 31.48
C GLN A 43 5.11 7.72 30.43
N ALA A 44 5.66 8.89 30.70
CA ALA A 44 6.70 9.50 29.88
C ALA A 44 8.04 8.78 30.10
N VAL A 45 8.27 7.71 29.33
CA VAL A 45 9.45 6.84 29.48
C VAL A 45 10.30 6.71 28.23
N LEU A 46 9.74 7.05 27.06
CA LEU A 46 10.44 6.89 25.78
C LEU A 46 11.24 8.14 25.45
N THR A 47 12.46 7.95 24.94
CA THR A 47 13.22 9.05 24.33
C THR A 47 12.75 9.32 22.91
N ILE A 48 13.08 10.49 22.34
CA ILE A 48 12.77 10.82 20.94
C ILE A 48 13.32 9.74 19.99
N GLY A 49 14.58 9.34 20.15
CA GLY A 49 15.19 8.32 19.30
C GLY A 49 14.53 6.93 19.44
N GLN A 50 13.96 6.61 20.60
CA GLN A 50 13.14 5.40 20.75
C GLN A 50 11.81 5.54 20.01
N LEU A 51 11.15 6.68 20.15
CA LEU A 51 9.89 6.96 19.47
C LEU A 51 10.06 7.00 17.94
N GLU A 52 11.18 7.51 17.44
CA GLU A 52 11.54 7.47 16.02
C GLU A 52 11.69 6.04 15.49
N LYS A 53 12.27 5.13 16.28
CA LYS A 53 12.35 3.71 15.91
C LYS A 53 10.96 3.07 15.80
N ILE A 54 10.07 3.35 16.75
CA ILE A 54 8.67 2.89 16.71
C ILE A 54 7.97 3.45 15.46
N ALA A 55 8.11 4.75 15.23
CA ALA A 55 7.50 5.43 14.09
C ALA A 55 7.98 4.88 12.75
N LYS A 56 9.29 4.66 12.62
CA LYS A 56 9.90 4.04 11.45
C LYS A 56 9.44 2.59 11.23
N TYR A 57 9.27 1.83 12.30
CA TYR A 57 8.81 0.44 12.24
C TYR A 57 7.41 0.33 11.64
N PHE A 58 6.47 1.18 12.08
CA PHE A 58 5.08 1.17 11.63
C PHE A 58 4.80 2.08 10.43
N ASP A 59 5.82 2.74 9.88
CA ASP A 59 5.71 3.69 8.78
C ASP A 59 4.70 4.82 9.06
N LYS A 60 4.80 5.39 10.27
CA LYS A 60 3.97 6.50 10.77
C LYS A 60 4.85 7.67 11.19
N SER A 61 4.26 8.86 11.33
CA SER A 61 4.97 10.02 11.87
C SER A 61 5.17 9.88 13.39
N LEU A 62 6.14 10.60 13.95
CA LEU A 62 6.34 10.67 15.39
C LEU A 62 5.09 11.21 16.11
N LEU A 63 4.51 12.27 15.55
CA LEU A 63 3.30 12.94 16.07
C LEU A 63 2.10 11.99 16.15
N PHE A 64 2.01 11.02 15.23
CA PHE A 64 0.95 10.01 15.26
C PHE A 64 0.86 9.32 16.63
N PHE A 65 1.99 9.01 17.28
CA PHE A 65 2.00 8.33 18.57
C PHE A 65 1.81 9.25 19.77
N ILE A 66 1.90 10.56 19.60
CA ILE A 66 1.75 11.55 20.66
C ILE A 66 0.31 12.07 20.72
N GLU A 67 -0.40 12.08 19.58
CA GLU A 67 -1.79 12.51 19.49
C GLU A 67 -2.71 11.79 20.50
N HIS A 68 -3.50 12.57 21.24
CA HIS A 68 -4.40 12.07 22.28
C HIS A 68 -5.67 11.41 21.74
N ASN A 69 -6.12 11.82 20.55
CA ASN A 69 -7.32 11.28 19.93
C ASN A 69 -7.08 9.84 19.47
N ASP A 70 -8.13 9.01 19.51
CA ASP A 70 -8.07 7.68 18.93
C ASP A 70 -7.86 7.71 17.42
N VAL A 71 -7.49 6.55 16.87
CA VAL A 71 -7.25 6.39 15.44
C VAL A 71 -8.57 6.46 14.69
N VAL A 72 -8.69 7.40 13.75
CA VAL A 72 -9.78 7.46 12.78
C VAL A 72 -9.27 6.86 11.48
N GLU A 73 -9.62 5.60 11.21
CA GLU A 73 -9.08 4.83 10.09
C GLU A 73 -9.39 5.48 8.73
N GLU A 74 -10.55 6.13 8.60
CA GLU A 74 -10.98 6.89 7.42
C GLU A 74 -10.00 7.99 7.02
N LYS A 75 -9.27 8.55 7.99
CA LYS A 75 -8.30 9.62 7.75
C LYS A 75 -6.94 9.07 7.36
N ILE A 76 -6.67 7.80 7.62
CA ILE A 76 -5.38 7.15 7.41
C ILE A 76 -5.35 6.39 6.09
N HIS A 77 -6.44 5.71 5.74
CA HIS A 77 -6.51 4.82 4.59
C HIS A 77 -7.60 5.24 3.61
N SER A 78 -7.32 5.08 2.31
CA SER A 78 -8.35 5.26 1.27
C SER A 78 -9.46 4.22 1.44
N LEU A 79 -10.66 4.53 0.95
CA LEU A 79 -11.76 3.57 0.93
C LEU A 79 -11.36 2.29 0.16
N GLN A 80 -10.68 2.46 -0.97
CA GLN A 80 -10.24 1.35 -1.83
C GLN A 80 -9.20 0.47 -1.13
N PHE A 81 -8.24 1.07 -0.40
CA PHE A 81 -7.28 0.31 0.40
C PHE A 81 -7.96 -0.55 1.47
N ARG A 82 -8.97 0.01 2.15
CA ARG A 82 -9.77 -0.70 3.16
C ARG A 82 -10.58 -1.83 2.53
N THR A 83 -11.24 -1.59 1.39
CA THR A 83 -11.96 -2.64 0.65
C THR A 83 -11.05 -3.80 0.27
N ILE A 84 -9.86 -3.52 -0.28
CA ILE A 84 -8.89 -4.56 -0.66
C ILE A 84 -8.45 -5.34 0.58
N SER A 85 -8.10 -4.64 1.67
CA SER A 85 -7.62 -5.28 2.90
C SER A 85 -8.68 -6.16 3.57
N ASN A 86 -9.96 -5.76 3.48
CA ASN A 86 -11.09 -6.53 4.02
C ASN A 86 -11.42 -7.76 3.17
N GLN A 87 -11.34 -7.65 1.85
CA GLN A 87 -11.60 -8.78 0.94
C GLN A 87 -10.43 -9.78 0.92
N TYR A 88 -9.21 -9.27 1.01
CA TYR A 88 -7.98 -10.06 0.94
C TYR A 88 -7.00 -9.57 2.02
N PRO A 89 -6.94 -10.23 3.19
CA PRO A 89 -6.02 -9.87 4.25
C PRO A 89 -4.56 -9.86 3.78
N ILE A 90 -3.95 -8.66 3.69
CA ILE A 90 -2.57 -8.51 3.21
C ILE A 90 -1.61 -8.80 4.38
N HIS A 91 -1.07 -10.01 4.42
CA HIS A 91 -0.16 -10.45 5.49
C HIS A 91 1.26 -9.90 5.37
N SER A 92 1.72 -9.56 4.16
CA SER A 92 3.07 -9.02 3.95
C SER A 92 3.11 -7.52 4.22
N LYS A 93 3.88 -7.10 5.25
CA LYS A 93 4.16 -5.67 5.55
C LYS A 93 4.65 -4.90 4.32
N LYS A 94 5.53 -5.53 3.52
CA LYS A 94 6.09 -4.93 2.31
C LYS A 94 5.03 -4.71 1.23
N LEU A 95 4.19 -5.72 0.98
CA LEU A 95 3.11 -5.60 -0.01
C LEU A 95 2.07 -4.58 0.43
N ARG A 96 1.70 -4.56 1.70
CA ARG A 96 0.77 -3.58 2.27
C ARG A 96 1.27 -2.16 2.09
N LYS A 97 2.55 -1.91 2.43
CA LYS A 97 3.20 -0.61 2.22
C LYS A 97 3.21 -0.22 0.74
N PHE A 98 3.49 -1.17 -0.15
CA PHE A 98 3.45 -0.93 -1.59
C PHE A 98 2.05 -0.50 -2.05
N ILE A 99 1.00 -1.25 -1.70
CA ILE A 99 -0.39 -0.92 -2.07
C ILE A 99 -0.81 0.44 -1.49
N LYS A 100 -0.43 0.75 -0.24
CA LYS A 100 -0.69 2.06 0.38
C LYS A 100 -0.05 3.20 -0.41
N ASN A 101 1.20 3.04 -0.82
CA ASN A 101 1.91 4.05 -1.61
C ASN A 101 1.27 4.25 -2.99
N VAL A 102 0.86 3.16 -3.63
CA VAL A 102 0.11 3.17 -4.89
C VAL A 102 -1.18 3.96 -4.75
N GLU A 103 -1.97 3.70 -3.70
CA GLU A 103 -3.23 4.41 -3.45
C GLU A 103 -3.02 5.90 -3.18
N ASN A 104 -1.97 6.25 -2.45
CA ASN A 104 -1.60 7.66 -2.25
C ASN A 104 -1.23 8.34 -3.57
N GLN A 105 -0.43 7.69 -4.41
CA GLN A 105 -0.07 8.21 -5.74
C GLN A 105 -1.30 8.35 -6.64
N ARG A 106 -2.21 7.36 -6.63
CA ARG A 106 -3.47 7.42 -7.37
C ARG A 106 -4.31 8.64 -6.94
N LYS A 107 -4.40 8.91 -5.63
CA LYS A 107 -5.12 10.07 -5.11
C LYS A 107 -4.50 11.39 -5.59
N VAL A 108 -3.17 11.51 -5.55
CA VAL A 108 -2.46 12.69 -6.07
C VAL A 108 -2.73 12.86 -7.56
N TYR A 109 -2.64 11.79 -8.35
CA TYR A 109 -2.90 11.80 -9.78
C TYR A 109 -4.33 12.28 -10.10
N LEU A 110 -5.35 11.75 -9.42
CA LEU A 110 -6.73 12.18 -9.62
C LEU A 110 -6.95 13.65 -9.25
N ASN A 111 -6.32 14.13 -8.17
CA ASN A 111 -6.39 15.54 -7.79
C ASN A 111 -5.77 16.43 -8.88
N LEU A 112 -4.60 16.05 -9.41
CA LEU A 112 -3.94 16.79 -10.48
C LEU A 112 -4.78 16.84 -11.76
N LEU A 113 -5.43 15.72 -12.13
CA LEU A 113 -6.35 15.71 -13.28
C LEU A 113 -7.53 16.67 -13.08
N ASN A 114 -8.11 16.67 -11.88
CA ASN A 114 -9.19 17.59 -11.53
C ASN A 114 -8.74 19.05 -11.64
N ASP A 115 -7.56 19.37 -11.10
CA ASP A 115 -6.98 20.73 -11.14
C ASP A 115 -6.70 21.17 -12.59
N LEU A 116 -6.28 20.25 -13.45
CA LEU A 116 -6.01 20.51 -14.87
C LEU A 116 -7.27 20.50 -15.73
N THR A 117 -8.47 20.30 -15.15
CA THR A 117 -9.74 20.09 -15.87
C THR A 117 -9.65 19.00 -16.96
N THR A 118 -8.67 18.11 -16.82
CA THR A 118 -8.44 17.02 -17.73
C THR A 118 -9.35 15.89 -17.27
N PRO A 119 -10.23 15.34 -18.13
CA PRO A 119 -11.05 14.23 -17.73
C PRO A 119 -10.15 13.10 -17.23
N ALA A 120 -10.42 12.60 -16.02
CA ALA A 120 -9.88 11.31 -15.63
C ALA A 120 -10.26 10.32 -16.74
N SER A 121 -9.26 9.58 -17.22
CA SER A 121 -9.30 8.65 -18.35
C SER A 121 -10.65 7.96 -18.58
N GLN A 122 -10.93 7.65 -19.86
CA GLN A 122 -12.17 7.06 -20.37
C GLN A 122 -12.81 6.04 -19.41
N GLN A 123 -14.14 6.08 -19.34
CA GLN A 123 -14.95 5.10 -18.63
C GLN A 123 -14.47 3.68 -18.97
N TRP A 124 -14.19 2.88 -17.93
CA TRP A 124 -13.78 1.49 -18.08
C TRP A 124 -14.74 0.75 -19.02
N GLN A 125 -14.19 0.21 -20.10
CA GLN A 125 -14.93 -0.60 -21.05
C GLN A 125 -14.70 -2.06 -20.70
N GLU A 126 -15.68 -2.67 -20.05
CA GLU A 126 -15.61 -4.08 -19.69
C GLU A 126 -15.53 -4.96 -20.95
N LEU A 127 -14.60 -5.91 -20.93
CA LEU A 127 -14.42 -6.89 -21.99
C LEU A 127 -14.88 -8.25 -21.47
N GLU A 128 -15.98 -8.76 -22.02
CA GLU A 128 -16.42 -10.13 -21.75
C GLU A 128 -15.52 -11.11 -22.49
N LEU A 129 -14.87 -12.01 -21.75
CA LEU A 129 -13.94 -13.00 -22.31
C LEU A 129 -14.50 -14.41 -22.16
N ASP A 130 -14.39 -15.20 -23.23
CA ASP A 130 -14.67 -16.63 -23.19
C ASP A 130 -13.50 -17.38 -22.54
N VAL A 131 -13.64 -17.69 -21.26
CA VAL A 131 -12.65 -18.47 -20.48
C VAL A 131 -12.44 -19.90 -21.00
N ASN A 132 -13.34 -20.43 -21.84
CA ASN A 132 -13.18 -21.76 -22.43
C ASN A 132 -12.35 -21.75 -23.73
N ASN A 133 -12.14 -20.57 -24.34
CA ASN A 133 -11.38 -20.43 -25.57
C ASN A 133 -10.29 -19.36 -25.44
N ILE A 134 -9.16 -19.76 -24.84
CA ILE A 134 -7.99 -18.89 -24.62
C ILE A 134 -7.52 -18.20 -25.91
N LYS A 135 -7.49 -18.91 -27.05
CA LYS A 135 -7.02 -18.33 -28.32
C LYS A 135 -7.90 -17.17 -28.78
N ARG A 136 -9.21 -17.38 -28.72
CA ARG A 136 -10.21 -16.36 -29.07
C ARG A 136 -10.11 -15.17 -28.13
N SER A 137 -10.10 -15.43 -26.81
CA SER A 137 -9.96 -14.39 -25.78
C SER A 137 -8.68 -13.57 -25.93
N CYS A 138 -7.55 -14.19 -26.30
CA CYS A 138 -6.33 -13.45 -26.61
C CYS A 138 -6.46 -12.56 -27.85
N SER A 139 -7.20 -12.98 -28.87
CA SER A 139 -7.44 -12.18 -30.06
C SER A 139 -8.32 -10.97 -29.73
N GLU A 140 -9.44 -11.21 -29.05
CA GLU A 140 -10.39 -10.19 -28.61
C GLU A 140 -9.73 -9.17 -27.67
N THR A 141 -8.87 -9.62 -26.76
CA THR A 141 -8.11 -8.71 -25.88
C THR A 141 -7.14 -7.81 -26.65
N ARG A 142 -6.41 -8.35 -27.66
CA ARG A 142 -5.49 -7.53 -28.46
C ARG A 142 -6.24 -6.50 -29.29
N GLU A 143 -7.37 -6.91 -29.87
CA GLU A 143 -8.24 -6.00 -30.63
C GLU A 143 -8.81 -4.91 -29.73
N TRP A 144 -9.31 -5.28 -28.54
CA TRP A 144 -9.81 -4.33 -27.55
C TRP A 144 -8.74 -3.32 -27.09
N LEU A 145 -7.51 -3.78 -26.87
CA LEU A 145 -6.35 -2.92 -26.57
C LEU A 145 -5.83 -2.14 -27.78
N GLY A 146 -6.33 -2.39 -28.99
CA GLY A 146 -5.83 -1.75 -30.22
C GLY A 146 -4.39 -2.13 -30.59
N LEU A 147 -3.90 -3.28 -30.12
CA LEU A 147 -2.52 -3.71 -30.32
C LEU A 147 -2.31 -4.26 -31.73
N LYS A 148 -1.28 -3.73 -32.42
CA LYS A 148 -0.77 -4.25 -33.69
C LYS A 148 0.38 -5.25 -33.46
N GLU A 149 1.09 -5.64 -34.51
CA GLU A 149 2.28 -6.50 -34.39
C GLU A 149 3.50 -5.73 -33.86
N ASN A 150 4.42 -6.42 -33.17
CA ASN A 150 5.70 -5.91 -32.64
C ASN A 150 5.61 -4.77 -31.61
N TYR A 151 4.92 -5.02 -30.49
CA TYR A 151 4.80 -4.08 -29.36
C TYR A 151 6.00 -4.14 -28.39
N LYS A 152 6.39 -2.98 -27.88
CA LYS A 152 7.27 -2.82 -26.71
C LYS A 152 6.44 -2.68 -25.43
N PHE A 153 7.13 -2.69 -24.28
CA PHE A 153 6.48 -2.50 -22.99
C PHE A 153 5.69 -1.18 -22.91
N ASP A 154 6.25 -0.08 -23.42
CA ASP A 154 5.58 1.22 -23.39
C ASP A 154 4.30 1.24 -24.24
N ASP A 155 4.29 0.52 -25.38
CA ASP A 155 3.09 0.40 -26.23
C ASP A 155 1.98 -0.36 -25.49
N LEU A 156 2.34 -1.45 -24.80
CA LEU A 156 1.42 -2.21 -23.96
C LEU A 156 0.91 -1.38 -22.78
N ARG A 157 1.80 -0.61 -22.15
CA ARG A 157 1.47 0.25 -21.02
C ARG A 157 0.44 1.30 -21.43
N ASN A 158 0.71 2.02 -22.52
CA ASN A 158 -0.19 3.06 -23.02
C ASN A 158 -1.55 2.46 -23.39
N ALA A 159 -1.57 1.33 -24.10
CA ALA A 159 -2.81 0.67 -24.49
C ALA A 159 -3.70 0.28 -23.28
N VAL A 160 -3.08 -0.07 -22.15
CA VAL A 160 -3.80 -0.40 -20.90
C VAL A 160 -4.21 0.87 -20.14
N GLU A 161 -3.34 1.88 -20.07
CA GLU A 161 -3.63 3.16 -19.42
C GLU A 161 -4.74 3.94 -20.13
N ASP A 162 -4.83 3.83 -21.46
CA ASP A 162 -5.92 4.39 -22.29
C ASP A 162 -7.29 3.78 -21.96
N LYS A 163 -7.32 2.57 -21.38
CA LYS A 163 -8.54 1.91 -20.91
C LYS A 163 -8.91 2.27 -19.46
N GLY A 164 -8.22 3.23 -18.87
CA GLY A 164 -8.48 3.69 -17.50
C GLY A 164 -7.77 2.86 -16.42
N VAL A 165 -6.80 2.03 -16.79
CA VAL A 165 -6.04 1.20 -15.84
C VAL A 165 -4.69 1.85 -15.54
N MET A 166 -4.44 2.22 -14.28
CA MET A 166 -3.13 2.73 -13.87
C MET A 166 -2.10 1.58 -13.79
N VAL A 167 -1.03 1.65 -14.59
CA VAL A 167 0.05 0.65 -14.57
C VAL A 167 1.19 1.13 -13.68
N ILE A 168 1.56 0.31 -12.70
CA ILE A 168 2.64 0.62 -11.76
C ILE A 168 3.70 -0.46 -11.81
N VAL A 169 4.94 -0.02 -12.04
CA VAL A 169 6.11 -0.88 -12.14
C VAL A 169 6.81 -0.91 -10.79
N SER A 170 6.68 -2.03 -10.08
CA SER A 170 7.17 -2.19 -8.69
C SER A 170 8.67 -2.46 -8.57
N ASN A 171 9.32 -2.89 -9.65
CA ASN A 171 10.77 -3.05 -9.76
C ASN A 171 11.23 -2.44 -11.08
N GLY A 172 12.32 -1.66 -11.08
CA GLY A 172 12.89 -1.10 -12.31
C GLY A 172 13.05 -2.16 -13.40
N TYR A 173 12.58 -1.83 -14.60
CA TYR A 173 12.65 -2.70 -15.77
C TYR A 173 14.11 -2.87 -16.20
N ASN A 174 14.77 -3.92 -15.71
CA ASN A 174 16.13 -4.30 -16.13
C ASN A 174 16.07 -5.24 -17.35
N GLY A 175 15.57 -4.74 -18.49
CA GLY A 175 15.77 -5.37 -19.79
C GLY A 175 15.15 -6.76 -20.01
N SER A 176 15.32 -7.24 -21.24
CA SER A 176 14.55 -8.29 -21.92
C SER A 176 14.24 -9.56 -21.11
N ALA A 177 12.93 -9.86 -21.01
CA ALA A 177 12.35 -11.19 -20.86
C ALA A 177 12.73 -12.02 -19.61
N ASN A 178 12.96 -11.40 -18.45
CA ASN A 178 12.97 -12.13 -17.18
C ASN A 178 11.88 -11.62 -16.23
N CYS A 179 10.62 -11.90 -16.61
CA CYS A 179 9.53 -11.93 -15.64
C CYS A 179 9.79 -13.15 -14.73
N LYS A 180 10.64 -12.99 -13.71
CA LYS A 180 10.79 -13.99 -12.66
C LYS A 180 9.41 -14.11 -12.02
N ARG A 181 8.68 -15.20 -12.33
CA ARG A 181 7.52 -15.65 -11.56
C ARG A 181 7.98 -15.82 -10.11
N LYS A 182 7.91 -14.75 -9.32
CA LYS A 182 7.60 -14.90 -7.91
C LYS A 182 6.09 -15.05 -7.87
N LEU A 183 5.65 -16.32 -7.90
CA LEU A 183 4.36 -16.69 -7.37
C LEU A 183 4.33 -16.13 -5.94
N LEU A 184 3.67 -14.99 -5.78
CA LEU A 184 3.07 -14.64 -4.51
C LEU A 184 1.85 -15.55 -4.42
N THR A 185 2.08 -16.75 -3.89
CA THR A 185 1.00 -17.60 -3.42
C THR A 185 0.30 -16.80 -2.30
N ILE A 186 -0.94 -16.40 -2.56
CA ILE A 186 -1.87 -15.90 -1.55
C ILE A 186 -2.32 -17.09 -0.71
#